data_AF-A0A834MFC7-F1
#
_entry.id   AF-A0A834MFC7-F1
#
_cell.length_a   1.000
_cell.length_b   1.000
_cell.length_c   1.000
_cell.angle_alpha   90.00
_cell.angle_beta   90.00
_cell.angle_gamma   90.00
#
_symmetry.space_group_name_H-M   'P 1'
#
loop_
_entity.id
_entity.type
_entity.pdbx_description
1 polymer ?
#
loop_
_entity_poly.entity_id
_entity_poly.type
_entity_poly.pdbx_seq_one_letter_code
_entity_poly.pdbx_strand_id
1 'polypeptide(L)'
;MGANISQLERDIGSEQFPCNEHYFGLVNFGNTCYSNSVLQALYFCKPFRDKVLEYKAKNKRTKETLLTCLADLFHNIATQKKKVGSIAPKKFIARLRKEKEEFDNYMQQDAHEFLNFLINHISEIILAERQQNTTNNTTNNINKSKGSGENGTTTTSHNQPEPTWVQEIFQGILTSETKCLNCENVSSKDEDFFDLQVDIEQNTSITHCLSYQEAQKRMRVKKLPTILALHLKRFKYVEQYNRHIKVSHRVVFPLELRLFNTSDDAVNPDRLYDLVAVVIHCGSGPNRGHYISIVKSHGFWLLFDDDQVDKIDSSAIEDFYGLTSDTQKSSETGYILFYQSRESL
;
A
#
# COMPACT_ATOMS: atom_id res chain seq x y z
N MET A 1 -1.53 25.44 34.95
CA MET A 1 -0.41 24.65 34.42
C MET A 1 -0.72 24.40 32.95
N GLY A 2 -0.06 25.11 32.03
CA GLY A 2 -0.32 24.94 30.60
C GLY A 2 0.08 23.53 30.16
N ALA A 3 -0.79 22.86 29.41
CA ALA A 3 -0.42 21.60 28.78
C ALA A 3 0.79 21.89 27.85
N ASN A 4 1.88 21.14 28.01
CA ASN A 4 3.00 21.22 27.07
C ASN A 4 2.53 20.71 25.71
N ILE A 5 2.11 21.63 24.84
CA ILE A 5 1.72 21.38 23.46
C ILE A 5 2.97 20.94 22.68
N SER A 6 2.89 19.88 21.90
CA SER A 6 4.02 19.38 21.10
C SER A 6 4.44 20.40 20.02
N GLN A 7 5.67 20.29 19.50
CA GLN A 7 6.15 21.14 18.40
C GLN A 7 5.23 21.00 17.17
N LEU A 8 4.90 19.76 16.78
CA LEU A 8 3.99 19.50 15.68
C LEU A 8 2.60 20.13 15.86
N GLU A 9 2.02 20.07 17.06
CA GLU A 9 0.73 20.74 17.33
C GLU A 9 0.83 22.27 17.16
N ARG A 10 1.97 22.87 17.50
CA ARG A 10 2.21 24.30 17.26
C ARG A 10 2.36 24.61 15.78
N ASP A 11 3.05 23.76 15.02
CA ASP A 11 3.32 23.98 13.58
C ASP A 11 2.08 23.76 12.71
N ILE A 12 1.19 22.84 13.10
CA ILE A 12 -0.13 22.67 12.47
C ILE A 12 -1.06 23.82 12.86
N GLY A 13 -1.06 24.22 14.12
CA GLY A 13 -1.95 25.24 14.66
C GLY A 13 -3.31 24.67 15.08
N SER A 14 -3.92 25.28 16.10
CA SER A 14 -5.14 24.77 16.73
C SER A 14 -6.37 24.73 15.83
N GLU A 15 -6.45 25.60 14.83
CA GLU A 15 -7.58 25.68 13.89
C GLU A 15 -7.50 24.62 12.77
N GLN A 16 -6.29 24.24 12.35
CA GLN A 16 -6.08 23.27 11.27
C GLN A 16 -5.96 21.83 11.79
N PHE A 17 -5.70 21.64 13.09
CA PHE A 17 -5.55 20.32 13.69
C PHE A 17 -6.90 19.57 13.71
N PRO A 18 -7.05 18.45 12.98
CA PRO A 18 -8.33 17.74 12.93
C PRO A 18 -8.72 17.15 14.29
N CYS A 19 -9.97 17.33 14.72
CA CYS A 19 -10.41 16.97 16.08
C CYS A 19 -10.23 15.49 16.46
N ASN A 20 -10.29 14.58 15.48
CA ASN A 20 -10.26 13.13 15.68
C ASN A 20 -9.03 12.45 15.08
N GLU A 21 -7.98 13.21 14.75
CA GLU A 21 -6.73 12.65 14.22
C GLU A 21 -5.64 12.61 15.29
N HIS A 22 -4.81 11.56 15.19
CA HIS A 22 -3.69 11.29 16.08
C HIS A 22 -2.45 11.05 15.23
N TYR A 23 -1.38 11.80 15.49
CA TYR A 23 -0.14 11.73 14.73
C TYR A 23 0.97 11.09 15.57
N PHE A 24 1.19 9.79 15.35
CA PHE A 24 2.13 8.99 16.13
C PHE A 24 3.23 8.39 15.26
N GLY A 25 4.48 8.71 15.58
CA GLY A 25 5.63 8.03 15.03
C GLY A 25 5.72 6.57 15.51
N LEU A 26 6.43 5.73 14.77
CA LEU A 26 6.68 4.33 15.09
C LEU A 26 8.15 4.11 15.46
N VAL A 27 8.39 3.61 16.66
CA VAL A 27 9.75 3.35 17.15
C VAL A 27 10.44 2.27 16.29
N ASN A 28 11.67 2.54 15.86
CA ASN A 28 12.50 1.61 15.12
C ASN A 28 13.12 0.53 16.05
N PHE A 29 12.99 -0.74 15.67
CA PHE A 29 13.56 -1.90 16.37
C PHE A 29 14.78 -2.50 15.63
N GLY A 30 15.64 -1.62 15.10
CA GLY A 30 16.83 -1.98 14.35
C GLY A 30 16.49 -2.33 12.91
N ASN A 31 16.72 -1.38 12.00
CA ASN A 31 16.46 -1.51 10.56
C ASN A 31 15.00 -1.88 10.22
N THR A 32 14.02 -1.42 11.01
CA THR A 32 12.58 -1.65 10.77
C THR A 32 11.86 -0.46 10.11
N CYS A 33 12.59 0.57 9.69
CA CYS A 33 12.04 1.75 9.04
C CYS A 33 11.28 1.43 7.72
N TYR A 34 11.69 0.37 7.00
CA TYR A 34 10.95 -0.15 5.84
C TYR A 34 9.51 -0.54 6.20
N SER A 35 9.32 -1.11 7.40
CA SER A 35 8.01 -1.50 7.90
C SER A 35 7.25 -0.27 8.41
N ASN A 36 7.91 0.58 9.20
CA ASN A 36 7.30 1.79 9.75
C ASN A 36 6.76 2.72 8.64
N SER A 37 7.57 3.00 7.63
CA SER A 37 7.20 3.89 6.52
C SER A 37 5.97 3.39 5.73
N VAL A 38 5.91 2.09 5.46
CA VAL A 38 4.77 1.44 4.80
C VAL A 38 3.53 1.42 5.70
N LEU A 39 3.68 1.13 7.00
CA LEU A 39 2.58 1.17 7.95
C LEU A 39 1.97 2.57 8.07
N GLN A 40 2.81 3.62 8.08
CA GLN A 40 2.33 5.00 8.03
C GLN A 40 1.58 5.27 6.72
N ALA A 41 2.14 4.91 5.57
CA ALA A 41 1.46 5.10 4.29
C ALA A 41 0.07 4.41 4.26
N LEU A 42 0.00 3.16 4.73
CA LEU A 42 -1.25 2.40 4.80
C LEU A 42 -2.24 2.96 5.82
N TYR A 43 -1.78 3.52 6.95
CA TYR A 43 -2.65 4.15 7.94
C TYR A 43 -3.35 5.40 7.37
N PHE A 44 -2.68 6.16 6.51
CA PHE A 44 -3.27 7.35 5.87
C PHE A 44 -4.06 7.03 4.58
N CYS A 45 -4.01 5.79 4.09
CA CYS A 45 -4.98 5.27 3.12
C CYS A 45 -6.32 5.02 3.84
N LYS A 46 -7.19 6.03 3.89
CA LYS A 46 -8.42 6.03 4.69
C LYS A 46 -9.32 4.79 4.50
N PRO A 47 -9.61 4.32 3.26
CA PRO A 47 -10.40 3.09 3.07
C PRO A 47 -9.79 1.86 3.74
N PHE A 48 -8.45 1.75 3.74
CA PHE A 48 -7.73 0.66 4.38
C PHE A 48 -7.76 0.78 5.90
N ARG A 49 -7.48 1.97 6.44
CA ARG A 49 -7.57 2.26 7.88
C ARG A 49 -8.95 1.90 8.43
N ASP A 50 -10.01 2.33 7.76
CA ASP A 50 -11.38 2.14 8.20
C ASP A 50 -11.74 0.65 8.24
N LYS A 51 -11.35 -0.13 7.23
CA LYS A 51 -11.55 -1.60 7.21
C LYS A 51 -10.77 -2.34 8.29
N VAL A 52 -9.54 -1.92 8.56
CA VAL A 52 -8.72 -2.51 9.64
C VAL A 52 -9.32 -2.20 11.03
N LEU A 53 -9.81 -0.98 11.25
CA LEU A 53 -10.51 -0.61 12.49
C LEU A 53 -11.86 -1.32 12.63
N GLU A 54 -12.61 -1.47 11.54
CA GLU A 54 -13.85 -2.26 11.49
C GLU A 54 -13.58 -3.73 11.84
N TYR A 55 -12.50 -4.30 11.29
CA TYR A 55 -12.05 -5.65 11.63
C TYR A 55 -11.75 -5.78 13.13
N LYS A 56 -11.06 -4.82 13.75
CA LYS A 56 -10.82 -4.81 15.20
C LYS A 56 -12.12 -4.79 16.01
N ALA A 57 -13.09 -3.98 15.59
CA ALA A 57 -14.37 -3.83 16.29
C ALA A 57 -15.22 -5.10 16.25
N LYS A 58 -15.22 -5.80 15.10
CA LYS A 58 -15.92 -7.07 14.90
C LYS A 58 -15.21 -8.23 15.58
N ASN A 59 -13.88 -8.25 15.56
CA ASN A 59 -13.09 -9.41 15.95
C ASN A 59 -12.60 -9.34 17.39
N LYS A 60 -13.45 -9.74 18.34
CA LYS A 60 -13.16 -9.63 19.79
C LYS A 60 -12.38 -10.81 20.38
N ARG A 61 -12.27 -11.96 19.69
CA ARG A 61 -11.74 -13.21 20.29
C ARG A 61 -11.15 -14.21 19.27
N THR A 62 -10.28 -13.77 18.36
CA THR A 62 -9.59 -14.68 17.44
C THR A 62 -8.16 -15.00 17.85
N LYS A 63 -7.67 -16.11 17.30
CA LYS A 63 -6.27 -16.49 17.26
C LYS A 63 -5.44 -15.31 16.78
N GLU A 64 -4.32 -15.05 17.46
CA GLU A 64 -3.39 -14.00 17.05
C GLU A 64 -2.85 -14.28 15.64
N THR A 65 -3.02 -13.32 14.75
CA THR A 65 -2.50 -13.24 13.36
C THR A 65 -1.85 -11.88 13.12
N LEU A 66 -1.07 -11.73 12.05
CA LEU A 66 -0.51 -10.42 11.67
C LEU A 66 -1.60 -9.36 11.44
N LEU A 67 -2.76 -9.74 10.87
CA LEU A 67 -3.90 -8.83 10.72
C LEU A 67 -4.45 -8.37 12.09
N THR A 68 -4.58 -9.26 13.08
CA THR A 68 -5.00 -8.83 14.42
C THR A 68 -3.98 -7.90 15.08
N CYS A 69 -2.67 -8.13 14.88
CA CYS A 69 -1.63 -7.25 15.38
C CYS A 69 -1.61 -5.88 14.69
N LEU A 70 -1.87 -5.85 13.37
CA LEU A 70 -2.04 -4.60 12.61
C LEU A 70 -3.26 -3.83 13.10
N ALA A 71 -4.38 -4.53 13.29
CA ALA A 71 -5.62 -3.94 13.79
C ALA A 71 -5.46 -3.38 15.20
N ASP A 72 -4.73 -4.08 16.08
CA ASP A 72 -4.35 -3.58 17.40
C ASP A 72 -3.49 -2.32 17.32
N LEU A 73 -2.50 -2.29 16.41
CA LEU A 73 -1.63 -1.13 16.20
C LEU A 73 -2.42 0.09 15.72
N PHE A 74 -3.25 -0.07 14.69
CA PHE A 74 -4.07 1.02 14.13
C PHE A 74 -5.08 1.54 15.16
N HIS A 75 -5.69 0.63 15.92
CA HIS A 75 -6.59 1.01 17.01
C HIS A 75 -5.87 1.78 18.11
N ASN A 76 -4.65 1.37 18.49
CA ASN A 76 -3.84 2.06 19.48
C ASN A 76 -3.47 3.49 19.04
N ILE A 77 -3.12 3.69 17.76
CA ILE A 77 -2.90 5.03 17.20
C ILE A 77 -4.20 5.85 17.26
N ALA A 78 -5.31 5.30 16.78
CA ALA A 78 -6.58 6.01 16.64
C ALA A 78 -7.31 6.34 17.96
N THR A 79 -6.94 5.69 19.07
CA THR A 79 -7.62 5.86 20.38
C THR A 79 -6.75 6.56 21.41
N GLN A 80 -5.61 7.10 20.99
CA GLN A 80 -4.64 7.63 21.90
C GLN A 80 -5.13 8.92 22.58
N LYS A 81 -4.85 9.10 23.87
CA LYS A 81 -5.33 10.29 24.60
C LYS A 81 -4.64 11.58 24.16
N LYS A 82 -3.37 11.47 23.77
CA LYS A 82 -2.57 12.58 23.25
C LYS A 82 -2.78 12.69 21.74
N LYS A 83 -2.69 13.91 21.22
CA LYS A 83 -2.77 14.18 19.78
C LYS A 83 -1.51 13.76 19.03
N VAL A 84 -0.35 13.92 19.67
CA VAL A 84 0.96 13.64 19.07
C VAL A 84 1.83 12.81 20.01
N GLY A 85 2.65 11.91 19.47
CA GLY A 85 3.66 11.18 20.21
C GLY A 85 4.31 10.06 19.39
N SER A 86 4.76 9.00 20.07
CA SER A 86 5.31 7.81 19.41
C SER A 86 4.76 6.52 20.03
N ILE A 87 4.66 5.47 19.21
CA ILE A 87 4.19 4.13 19.58
C ILE A 87 5.26 3.12 19.18
N ALA A 88 5.45 2.12 20.04
CA ALA A 88 6.36 1.01 19.80
C ALA A 88 5.58 -0.19 19.21
N PRO A 89 5.69 -0.50 17.89
CA PRO A 89 4.97 -1.63 17.25
C PRO A 89 5.53 -3.03 17.61
N LYS A 90 5.89 -3.28 18.88
CA LYS A 90 6.57 -4.50 19.33
C LYS A 90 5.85 -5.79 18.93
N LYS A 91 4.53 -5.85 19.17
CA LYS A 91 3.72 -7.04 18.87
C LYS A 91 3.67 -7.32 17.37
N PHE A 92 3.49 -6.27 16.57
CA PHE A 92 3.44 -6.38 15.12
C PHE A 92 4.79 -6.87 14.57
N ILE A 93 5.90 -6.27 14.97
CA ILE A 93 7.24 -6.68 14.51
C ILE A 93 7.59 -8.10 14.96
N ALA A 94 7.30 -8.47 16.20
CA ALA A 94 7.51 -9.83 16.68
C ALA A 94 6.68 -10.85 15.87
N ARG A 95 5.44 -10.47 15.48
CA ARG A 95 4.59 -11.34 14.68
C ARG A 95 5.05 -11.43 13.23
N LEU A 96 5.47 -10.32 12.63
CA LEU A 96 6.02 -10.25 11.27
C LEU A 96 7.21 -11.20 11.12
N ARG A 97 8.19 -11.11 12.04
CA ARG A 97 9.38 -11.98 12.06
C ARG A 97 9.01 -13.46 12.16
N LYS A 98 7.97 -13.80 12.92
CA LYS A 98 7.51 -15.17 13.06
C LYS A 98 6.81 -15.73 11.82
N GLU A 99 6.14 -14.87 11.04
CA GLU A 99 5.35 -15.31 9.88
C GLU A 99 6.14 -15.33 8.57
N LYS A 100 7.25 -14.60 8.49
CA LYS A 100 8.09 -14.52 7.28
C LYS A 100 9.57 -14.48 7.66
N GLU A 101 10.27 -15.58 7.38
CA GLU A 101 11.68 -15.79 7.78
C GLU A 101 12.62 -14.74 7.15
N GLU A 102 12.32 -14.25 5.95
CA GLU A 102 13.13 -13.21 5.30
C GLU A 102 13.18 -11.89 6.11
N PHE A 103 12.17 -11.64 6.94
CA PHE A 103 12.12 -10.49 7.85
C PHE A 103 12.64 -10.80 9.26
N ASP A 104 12.95 -12.06 9.58
CA ASP A 104 13.49 -12.48 10.90
C ASP A 104 14.99 -12.24 11.02
N ASN A 105 15.39 -11.00 10.83
CA ASN A 105 16.75 -10.54 11.03
C ASN A 105 16.75 -9.04 11.37
N TYR A 106 17.95 -8.50 11.55
CA TYR A 106 18.19 -7.07 11.84
C TYR A 106 18.75 -6.33 10.62
N MET A 107 18.60 -6.89 9.41
CA MET A 107 19.05 -6.24 8.18
C MET A 107 17.98 -5.27 7.66
N GLN A 108 18.40 -4.29 6.87
CA GLN A 108 17.48 -3.50 6.07
C GLN A 108 16.81 -4.39 5.03
N GLN A 109 15.52 -4.13 4.80
CA GLN A 109 14.67 -4.89 3.89
C GLN A 109 14.02 -3.95 2.87
N ASP A 110 13.56 -4.51 1.76
CA ASP A 110 12.85 -3.73 0.75
C ASP A 110 11.43 -3.41 1.24
N ALA A 111 11.09 -2.11 1.28
CA ALA A 111 9.76 -1.66 1.68
C ALA A 111 8.66 -2.15 0.74
N HIS A 112 8.97 -2.36 -0.55
CA HIS A 112 8.03 -2.89 -1.54
C HIS A 112 7.77 -4.37 -1.33
N GLU A 113 8.81 -5.16 -1.03
CA GLU A 113 8.66 -6.57 -0.67
C GLU A 113 7.80 -6.72 0.58
N PHE A 114 8.03 -5.89 1.61
CA PHE A 114 7.19 -5.87 2.80
C PHE A 114 5.73 -5.49 2.50
N LEU A 115 5.49 -4.46 1.69
CA LEU A 115 4.13 -4.06 1.29
C LEU A 115 3.41 -5.21 0.58
N ASN A 116 4.06 -5.84 -0.40
CA ASN A 116 3.49 -6.92 -1.18
C ASN A 116 3.19 -8.12 -0.28
N PHE A 117 4.11 -8.52 0.59
CA PHE A 117 3.87 -9.56 1.59
C PHE A 117 2.68 -9.23 2.48
N LEU A 118 2.64 -8.02 3.06
CA LEU A 118 1.61 -7.63 4.01
C LEU A 118 0.20 -7.65 3.39
N ILE A 119 0.04 -7.08 2.20
CA ILE A 119 -1.26 -7.01 1.51
C ILE A 119 -1.76 -8.42 1.14
N ASN A 120 -0.90 -9.24 0.52
CA ASN A 120 -1.26 -10.60 0.14
C ASN A 120 -1.62 -11.44 1.36
N HIS A 121 -0.79 -11.40 2.40
CA HIS A 121 -0.98 -12.17 3.61
C HIS A 121 -2.24 -11.78 4.39
N ILE A 122 -2.59 -10.50 4.45
CA ILE A 122 -3.86 -10.06 5.03
C ILE A 122 -5.04 -10.62 4.23
N SER A 123 -4.97 -10.59 2.89
CA SER A 123 -6.02 -11.17 2.04
C SER A 123 -6.19 -12.67 2.30
N GLU A 124 -5.09 -13.43 2.41
CA GLU A 124 -5.10 -14.86 2.74
C GLU A 124 -5.72 -15.14 4.12
N ILE A 125 -5.39 -14.34 5.15
CA ILE A 125 -6.01 -14.46 6.48
C ILE A 125 -7.52 -14.31 6.39
N ILE A 126 -8.02 -13.31 5.66
CA ILE A 126 -9.47 -13.07 5.51
C ILE A 126 -10.15 -14.23 4.80
N LEU A 127 -9.53 -14.77 3.74
CA LEU A 127 -10.06 -15.92 3.02
C LEU A 127 -10.12 -17.17 3.91
N ALA A 128 -9.06 -17.43 4.69
CA ALA A 128 -9.00 -18.55 5.62
C ALA A 128 -10.09 -18.44 6.71
N GLU A 129 -10.33 -17.25 7.25
CA GLU A 129 -11.40 -17.00 8.23
C GLU A 129 -12.80 -17.26 7.63
N ARG A 130 -13.03 -16.87 6.38
CA ARG A 130 -14.31 -17.15 5.68
C ARG A 130 -14.55 -18.64 5.51
N GLN A 131 -13.54 -19.41 5.09
CA GLN A 131 -13.65 -20.86 4.90
C GLN A 131 -13.96 -21.61 6.21
N GLN A 132 -13.34 -21.18 7.33
CA GLN A 132 -13.61 -21.73 8.65
C GLN A 132 -15.07 -21.48 9.09
N ASN A 133 -15.60 -20.30 8.84
CA ASN A 133 -17.00 -19.98 9.15
C ASN A 133 -17.99 -20.81 8.32
N THR A 134 -17.71 -21.03 7.03
CA THR A 134 -18.54 -21.88 6.17
C THR A 134 -18.53 -23.33 6.64
N THR A 135 -17.37 -23.86 7.02
CA THR A 135 -17.23 -25.26 7.49
C THR A 135 -17.98 -25.49 8.79
N ASN A 136 -17.85 -24.57 9.76
CA ASN A 136 -18.55 -24.65 11.05
C ASN A 136 -20.08 -24.59 10.91
N ASN A 137 -20.60 -23.84 9.94
CA ASN A 137 -22.04 -23.78 9.66
C ASN A 137 -22.58 -25.08 9.06
N THR A 138 -21.81 -25.76 8.19
CA THR A 138 -22.19 -27.05 7.61
C THR A 138 -22.20 -28.16 8.66
N THR A 139 -21.23 -28.21 9.57
CA THR A 139 -21.17 -29.23 10.63
C THR A 139 -22.30 -29.06 11.67
N ASN A 140 -22.73 -27.82 11.95
CA ASN A 140 -23.86 -27.55 12.83
C ASN A 140 -25.23 -27.91 12.22
N ASN A 141 -25.36 -27.91 10.89
CA ASN A 141 -26.59 -28.34 10.20
C ASN A 141 -26.73 -29.86 10.10
N ILE A 142 -25.64 -30.63 10.08
CA ILE A 142 -25.70 -32.11 10.05
C ILE A 142 -26.29 -32.68 11.35
N ASN A 143 -26.18 -31.96 12.48
CA ASN A 143 -26.74 -32.38 13.76
C ASN A 143 -28.23 -32.02 13.96
N LYS A 144 -28.89 -31.39 12.97
CA LYS A 144 -30.32 -30.99 13.07
C LYS A 144 -31.27 -31.66 12.07
N SER A 145 -30.78 -32.50 11.17
CA SER A 145 -31.61 -33.17 10.15
C SER A 145 -31.49 -34.69 10.21
N LYS A 146 -32.09 -35.31 11.25
CA LYS A 146 -32.68 -36.65 11.12
C LYS A 146 -34.17 -36.47 10.87
N GLY A 147 -34.56 -36.44 9.59
CA GLY A 147 -35.96 -36.35 9.18
C GLY A 147 -36.13 -36.05 7.69
N SER A 148 -36.24 -37.14 6.90
CA SER A 148 -37.02 -37.30 5.65
C SER A 148 -36.87 -36.31 4.47
N GLY A 149 -36.53 -36.87 3.29
CA GLY A 149 -37.30 -36.65 2.05
C GLY A 149 -36.75 -35.69 0.99
N GLU A 150 -36.07 -36.27 -0.01
CA GLU A 150 -36.01 -35.99 -1.47
C GLU A 150 -36.07 -34.57 -2.11
N ASN A 151 -35.23 -34.47 -3.15
CA ASN A 151 -35.28 -33.65 -4.38
C ASN A 151 -34.96 -32.13 -4.30
N GLY A 152 -33.74 -31.79 -4.74
CA GLY A 152 -33.31 -30.41 -5.00
C GLY A 152 -32.21 -30.35 -6.04
N THR A 153 -32.61 -30.11 -7.28
CA THR A 153 -31.85 -29.88 -8.52
C THR A 153 -30.55 -29.11 -8.30
N THR A 154 -29.41 -29.72 -8.66
CA THR A 154 -28.08 -29.09 -8.70
C THR A 154 -28.03 -28.03 -9.79
N THR A 155 -28.35 -26.79 -9.42
CA THR A 155 -27.93 -25.61 -10.18
C THR A 155 -26.50 -25.29 -9.77
N THR A 156 -25.54 -25.74 -10.58
CA THR A 156 -24.14 -25.30 -10.50
C THR A 156 -24.06 -23.85 -10.95
N SER A 157 -24.33 -22.91 -10.04
CA SER A 157 -23.85 -21.55 -10.18
C SER A 157 -22.34 -21.58 -10.03
N HIS A 158 -21.61 -21.03 -11.01
CA HIS A 158 -20.19 -20.72 -10.86
C HIS A 158 -20.03 -19.71 -9.71
N ASN A 159 -19.92 -20.21 -8.47
CA ASN A 159 -19.61 -19.39 -7.30
C ASN A 159 -18.14 -18.97 -7.37
N GLN A 160 -17.86 -17.88 -8.08
CA GLN A 160 -16.62 -17.16 -7.85
C GLN A 160 -16.65 -16.64 -6.40
N PRO A 161 -15.61 -16.91 -5.60
CA PRO A 161 -15.57 -16.42 -4.22
C PRO A 161 -15.62 -14.90 -4.21
N GLU A 162 -16.48 -14.34 -3.36
CA GLU A 162 -16.60 -12.89 -3.17
C GLU A 162 -15.23 -12.29 -2.80
N PRO A 163 -14.83 -11.14 -3.38
CA PRO A 163 -13.54 -10.54 -3.10
C PRO A 163 -13.36 -10.19 -1.61
N THR A 164 -12.11 -10.14 -1.15
CA THR A 164 -11.78 -9.57 0.16
C THR A 164 -11.83 -8.04 0.09
N TRP A 165 -12.00 -7.37 1.22
CA TRP A 165 -11.93 -5.91 1.24
C TRP A 165 -10.54 -5.38 0.87
N VAL A 166 -9.48 -6.20 0.97
CA VAL A 166 -8.15 -5.86 0.43
C VAL A 166 -8.19 -5.77 -1.09
N GLN A 167 -8.86 -6.74 -1.73
CA GLN A 167 -9.05 -6.75 -3.18
C GLN A 167 -9.92 -5.59 -3.65
N GLU A 168 -10.96 -5.22 -2.89
CA GLU A 168 -11.78 -4.05 -3.20
C GLU A 168 -10.98 -2.73 -3.18
N ILE A 169 -9.97 -2.63 -2.31
CA ILE A 169 -9.16 -1.42 -2.14
C ILE A 169 -8.03 -1.36 -3.16
N PHE A 170 -7.19 -2.40 -3.23
CA PHE A 170 -5.92 -2.37 -3.98
C PHE A 170 -5.95 -3.13 -5.30
N GLN A 171 -6.92 -4.03 -5.53
CA GLN A 171 -6.88 -4.87 -6.74
C GLN A 171 -7.34 -4.09 -7.98
N GLY A 172 -6.43 -3.95 -8.94
CA GLY A 172 -6.74 -3.59 -10.32
C GLY A 172 -6.60 -4.79 -11.25
N ILE A 173 -6.98 -4.59 -12.51
CA ILE A 173 -6.84 -5.58 -13.59
C ILE A 173 -6.11 -4.91 -14.74
N LEU A 174 -4.99 -5.50 -15.17
CA LEU A 174 -4.32 -5.19 -16.43
C LEU A 174 -4.72 -6.21 -17.49
N THR A 175 -4.92 -5.74 -18.71
CA THR A 175 -4.99 -6.57 -19.91
C THR A 175 -3.68 -6.44 -20.66
N SER A 176 -2.91 -7.53 -20.74
CA SER A 176 -1.70 -7.62 -21.55
C SER A 176 -2.05 -8.15 -22.94
N GLU A 177 -1.93 -7.33 -23.97
CA GLU A 177 -2.05 -7.71 -25.37
C GLU A 177 -0.66 -8.06 -25.94
N THR A 178 -0.48 -9.27 -26.45
CA THR A 178 0.75 -9.71 -27.13
C THR A 178 0.47 -9.98 -28.59
N LYS A 179 1.13 -9.27 -29.50
CA LYS A 179 1.05 -9.54 -30.95
C LYS A 179 2.18 -10.48 -31.36
N CYS A 180 1.83 -11.66 -31.88
CA CYS A 180 2.81 -12.55 -32.48
C CYS A 180 3.38 -11.92 -33.75
N LEU A 181 4.70 -11.73 -33.82
CA LEU A 181 5.34 -11.15 -35.02
C LEU A 181 5.35 -12.07 -36.24
N ASN A 182 5.16 -13.38 -36.04
CA ASN A 182 5.24 -14.36 -37.13
C ASN A 182 3.89 -14.62 -37.79
N CYS A 183 2.80 -14.72 -37.01
CA CYS A 183 1.46 -15.00 -37.52
C CYS A 183 0.46 -13.85 -37.32
N GLU A 184 0.92 -12.72 -36.77
CA GLU A 184 0.12 -11.52 -36.46
C GLU A 184 -1.04 -11.70 -35.48
N ASN A 185 -1.25 -12.91 -34.95
CA ASN A 185 -2.27 -13.19 -33.97
C ASN A 185 -2.03 -12.37 -32.69
N VAL A 186 -3.10 -11.72 -32.19
CA VAL A 186 -3.08 -10.97 -30.94
C VAL A 186 -3.72 -11.83 -29.86
N SER A 187 -2.99 -12.07 -28.77
CA SER A 187 -3.53 -12.69 -27.57
C SER A 187 -3.67 -11.66 -26.47
N SER A 188 -4.77 -11.72 -25.73
CA SER A 188 -5.01 -10.85 -24.57
C SER A 188 -5.13 -11.70 -23.32
N LYS A 189 -4.44 -11.29 -22.26
CA LYS A 189 -4.50 -11.94 -20.95
C LYS A 189 -4.78 -10.91 -19.88
N ASP A 190 -5.80 -11.15 -19.06
CA ASP A 190 -6.09 -10.35 -17.88
C ASP A 190 -5.27 -10.84 -16.68
N GLU A 191 -4.65 -9.91 -15.97
CA GLU A 191 -3.82 -10.16 -14.78
C GLU A 191 -4.24 -9.19 -13.66
N ASP A 192 -4.57 -9.76 -12.50
CA ASP A 192 -4.83 -9.00 -11.28
C ASP A 192 -3.52 -8.43 -10.72
N PHE A 193 -3.58 -7.23 -10.14
CA PHE A 193 -2.44 -6.62 -9.45
C PHE A 193 -2.89 -5.87 -8.19
N PHE A 194 -2.03 -5.83 -7.16
CA PHE A 194 -2.20 -4.98 -5.97
C PHE A 194 -1.35 -3.71 -6.01
N ASP A 195 -0.30 -3.74 -6.83
CA ASP A 195 0.60 -2.62 -7.10
C ASP A 195 1.08 -2.67 -8.55
N LEU A 196 1.43 -1.52 -9.12
CA LEU A 196 2.06 -1.43 -10.43
C LEU A 196 3.54 -1.07 -10.27
N GLN A 197 4.41 -1.95 -10.73
CA GLN A 197 5.84 -1.66 -10.81
C GLN A 197 6.14 -0.88 -12.08
N VAL A 198 6.69 0.31 -11.92
CA VAL A 198 6.95 1.26 -12.99
C VAL A 198 8.45 1.33 -13.24
N ASP A 199 8.84 1.04 -14.48
CA ASP A 199 10.19 1.28 -14.96
C ASP A 199 10.45 2.78 -15.08
N ILE A 200 11.62 3.21 -14.58
CA ILE A 200 11.96 4.64 -14.49
C ILE A 200 13.07 5.03 -15.46
N GLU A 201 12.93 6.24 -15.98
CA GLU A 201 13.85 6.91 -16.89
C GLU A 201 14.19 8.31 -16.37
N GLN A 202 15.26 8.90 -16.88
CA GLN A 202 15.74 10.20 -16.40
C GLN A 202 14.81 11.32 -16.85
N ASN A 203 14.46 12.23 -15.93
CA ASN A 203 13.61 13.40 -16.17
C ASN A 203 12.21 13.06 -16.72
N THR A 204 11.62 11.96 -16.24
CA THR A 204 10.26 11.53 -16.63
C THR A 204 9.21 11.94 -15.58
N SER A 205 7.94 11.69 -15.88
CA SER A 205 6.83 11.82 -14.93
C SER A 205 6.04 10.52 -14.84
N ILE A 206 5.37 10.29 -13.71
CA ILE A 206 4.48 9.13 -13.54
C ILE A 206 3.38 9.10 -14.60
N THR A 207 2.82 10.27 -14.95
CA THR A 207 1.85 10.39 -16.04
C THR A 207 2.42 9.88 -17.35
N HIS A 208 3.68 10.21 -17.66
CA HIS A 208 4.36 9.74 -18.86
C HIS A 208 4.62 8.23 -18.80
N CYS A 209 5.20 7.72 -17.70
CA CYS A 209 5.51 6.30 -17.51
C CYS A 209 4.27 5.39 -17.61
N LEU A 210 3.10 5.86 -17.15
CA LEU A 210 1.85 5.10 -17.25
C LEU A 210 1.18 5.23 -18.63
N SER A 211 1.53 6.26 -19.42
CA SER A 211 1.00 6.48 -20.77
C SER A 211 1.80 5.78 -21.87
N TYR A 212 3.11 5.59 -21.68
CA TYR A 212 4.03 5.10 -22.70
C TYR A 212 4.17 3.57 -22.63
N GLN A 213 3.96 2.91 -23.76
CA GLN A 213 3.96 1.45 -23.91
C GLN A 213 4.81 1.12 -25.15
N GLU A 214 6.13 1.04 -25.03
CA GLU A 214 6.96 0.62 -26.16
C GLU A 214 6.83 -0.88 -26.43
N ALA A 215 6.31 -1.20 -27.64
CA ALA A 215 6.44 -2.41 -28.46
C ALA A 215 5.95 -3.80 -27.95
N GLN A 216 5.31 -4.54 -28.87
CA GLN A 216 4.83 -5.95 -28.88
C GLN A 216 3.89 -6.42 -27.76
N LYS A 217 4.06 -5.94 -26.53
CA LYS A 217 3.23 -6.20 -25.37
C LYS A 217 2.64 -4.89 -24.86
N ARG A 218 1.34 -4.67 -25.07
CA ARG A 218 0.61 -3.49 -24.59
C ARG A 218 -0.16 -3.85 -23.33
N MET A 219 0.18 -3.25 -22.21
CA MET A 219 -0.61 -3.27 -20.98
C MET A 219 -1.67 -2.16 -21.05
N ARG A 220 -2.92 -2.57 -20.92
CA ARG A 220 -4.10 -1.70 -20.79
C ARG A 220 -4.65 -1.88 -19.38
N VAL A 221 -4.90 -0.80 -18.65
CA VAL A 221 -5.63 -0.91 -17.39
C VAL A 221 -7.10 -1.12 -17.72
N LYS A 222 -7.64 -2.28 -17.33
CA LYS A 222 -9.04 -2.68 -17.49
C LYS A 222 -9.88 -2.28 -16.28
N LYS A 223 -9.35 -2.52 -15.07
CA LYS A 223 -9.96 -2.09 -13.81
C LYS A 223 -8.93 -1.34 -12.98
N LEU A 224 -9.26 -0.11 -12.63
CA LEU A 224 -8.47 0.73 -11.74
C LEU A 224 -8.84 0.47 -10.26
N PRO A 225 -7.87 0.37 -9.34
CA PRO A 225 -8.14 0.13 -7.91
C PRO A 225 -8.59 1.41 -7.19
N THR A 226 -9.16 1.29 -5.99
CA THR A 226 -9.52 2.47 -5.16
C THR A 226 -8.28 3.19 -4.65
N ILE A 227 -7.30 2.42 -4.17
CA ILE A 227 -5.95 2.89 -3.87
C ILE A 227 -5.00 2.27 -4.90
N LEU A 228 -4.38 3.13 -5.71
CA LEU A 228 -3.36 2.74 -6.65
C LEU A 228 -1.97 2.88 -5.98
N ALA A 229 -1.34 1.74 -5.70
CA ALA A 229 0.05 1.69 -5.28
C ALA A 229 0.96 1.61 -6.51
N LEU A 230 1.88 2.56 -6.66
CA LEU A 230 2.89 2.59 -7.71
C LEU A 230 4.27 2.40 -7.10
N HIS A 231 4.97 1.34 -7.49
CA HIS A 231 6.35 1.09 -7.09
C HIS A 231 7.29 1.57 -8.18
N LEU A 232 8.23 2.44 -7.83
CA LEU A 232 9.25 2.90 -8.76
C LEU A 232 10.45 1.95 -8.70
N LYS A 233 10.76 1.26 -9.80
CA LYS A 233 11.87 0.31 -9.89
C LYS A 233 13.23 1.00 -9.87
N ARG A 234 13.58 1.53 -8.69
CA ARG A 234 14.82 2.27 -8.42
C ARG A 234 16.01 1.35 -8.18
N PHE A 235 15.83 0.06 -7.96
CA PHE A 235 16.95 -0.87 -7.80
C PHE A 235 17.10 -1.72 -9.05
N LYS A 236 18.19 -1.52 -9.80
CA LYS A 236 18.52 -2.33 -10.98
C LYS A 236 19.75 -3.18 -10.69
N TYR A 237 19.68 -4.45 -11.03
CA TYR A 237 20.84 -5.34 -10.97
C TYR A 237 21.77 -5.02 -12.15
N VAL A 238 23.05 -4.79 -11.88
CA VAL A 238 24.06 -4.53 -12.92
C VAL A 238 25.08 -5.65 -12.91
N GLU A 239 25.04 -6.47 -13.96
CA GLU A 239 25.89 -7.65 -14.13
C GLU A 239 27.37 -7.32 -14.02
N GLN A 240 27.82 -6.20 -14.60
CA GLN A 240 29.22 -5.75 -14.56
C GLN A 240 29.77 -5.63 -13.12
N TYR A 241 28.93 -5.26 -12.16
CA TYR A 241 29.33 -5.08 -10.76
C TYR A 241 28.80 -6.19 -9.85
N ASN A 242 28.07 -7.17 -10.41
CA ASN A 242 27.39 -8.24 -9.68
C ASN A 242 26.62 -7.74 -8.44
N ARG A 243 25.91 -6.61 -8.58
CA ARG A 243 25.17 -5.99 -7.47
C ARG A 243 24.00 -5.14 -7.95
N HIS A 244 23.04 -4.92 -7.05
CA HIS A 244 22.00 -3.92 -7.24
C HIS A 244 22.56 -2.51 -7.02
N ILE A 245 22.19 -1.59 -7.92
CA ILE A 245 22.47 -0.16 -7.81
C ILE A 245 21.16 0.60 -7.72
N LYS A 246 21.17 1.69 -6.93
CA LYS A 246 20.05 2.62 -6.89
C LYS A 246 20.11 3.57 -8.09
N VAL A 247 18.99 3.70 -8.78
CA VAL A 247 18.70 4.63 -9.85
C VAL A 247 18.01 5.84 -9.24
N SER A 248 18.78 6.91 -9.06
CA SER A 248 18.32 8.16 -8.45
C SER A 248 17.72 9.14 -9.47
N HIS A 249 17.22 8.62 -10.59
CA HIS A 249 16.65 9.42 -11.66
C HIS A 249 15.53 10.33 -11.16
N ARG A 250 15.43 11.53 -11.73
CA ARG A 250 14.32 12.44 -11.45
C ARG A 250 13.03 11.93 -12.09
N VAL A 251 12.08 11.57 -11.24
CA VAL A 251 10.74 11.12 -11.61
C VAL A 251 9.73 12.00 -10.90
N VAL A 252 9.00 12.82 -11.66
CA VAL A 252 7.95 13.70 -11.13
C VAL A 252 6.70 12.88 -10.86
N PHE A 253 6.18 12.95 -9.63
CA PHE A 253 4.88 12.41 -9.27
C PHE A 253 3.92 13.56 -8.90
N PRO A 254 2.87 13.81 -9.69
CA PRO A 254 1.96 14.92 -9.47
C PRO A 254 1.08 14.68 -8.24
N LEU A 255 0.63 15.75 -7.58
CA LEU A 255 -0.31 15.62 -6.46
C LEU A 255 -1.69 15.10 -6.91
N GLU A 256 -2.05 15.36 -8.16
CA GLU A 256 -3.26 14.86 -8.81
C GLU A 256 -2.86 14.09 -10.08
N LEU A 257 -3.33 12.85 -10.20
CA LEU A 257 -3.03 11.97 -11.32
C LEU A 257 -4.33 11.58 -12.03
N ARG A 258 -4.44 11.95 -13.30
CA ARG A 258 -5.52 11.49 -14.18
C ARG A 258 -5.08 10.23 -14.89
N LEU A 259 -5.84 9.15 -14.72
CA LEU A 259 -5.65 7.90 -15.44
C LEU A 259 -6.87 7.60 -16.29
N PHE A 260 -6.59 7.21 -17.53
CA PHE A 260 -7.61 6.79 -18.48
C PHE A 260 -7.88 5.30 -18.28
N ASN A 261 -9.15 4.93 -18.15
CA ASN A 261 -9.50 3.54 -18.32
C ASN A 261 -9.32 3.22 -19.81
N THR A 262 -8.43 2.29 -20.10
CA THR A 262 -8.10 1.95 -21.48
C THR A 262 -8.94 0.80 -21.99
N SER A 263 -9.86 0.23 -21.21
CA SER A 263 -10.82 -0.77 -21.72
C SER A 263 -11.97 -0.10 -22.45
N ASP A 264 -12.34 -0.65 -23.61
CA ASP A 264 -13.39 -0.10 -24.48
C ASP A 264 -14.80 -0.20 -23.81
N ASP A 265 -14.92 -1.01 -22.75
CA ASP A 265 -16.14 -1.27 -21.97
C ASP A 265 -16.24 -0.43 -20.69
N ALA A 266 -15.32 0.54 -20.49
CA ALA A 266 -15.24 1.31 -19.26
C ALA A 266 -16.42 2.29 -19.11
N VAL A 267 -17.26 2.07 -18.10
CA VAL A 267 -18.38 2.98 -17.75
C VAL A 267 -17.89 4.40 -17.39
N ASN A 268 -16.68 4.51 -16.82
CA ASN A 268 -16.04 5.78 -16.54
C ASN A 268 -14.66 5.83 -17.22
N PRO A 269 -14.49 6.61 -18.30
CA PRO A 269 -13.25 6.65 -19.07
C PRO A 269 -12.11 7.34 -18.33
N ASP A 270 -12.41 8.15 -17.31
CA ASP A 270 -11.44 8.96 -16.58
C ASP A 270 -11.56 8.72 -15.07
N ARG A 271 -10.44 8.38 -14.43
CA ARG A 271 -10.36 8.36 -12.96
C ARG A 271 -9.28 9.32 -12.49
N LEU A 272 -9.71 10.28 -11.67
CA LEU A 272 -8.80 11.18 -10.98
C LEU A 272 -8.35 10.55 -9.67
N TYR A 273 -7.08 10.68 -9.38
CA TYR A 273 -6.45 10.24 -8.17
C TYR A 273 -5.74 11.39 -7.47
N ASP A 274 -5.79 11.38 -6.15
CA ASP A 274 -5.01 12.26 -5.29
C ASP A 274 -3.86 11.48 -4.66
N LEU A 275 -2.66 12.05 -4.66
CA LEU A 275 -1.54 11.51 -3.90
C LEU A 275 -1.86 11.63 -2.41
N VAL A 276 -1.86 10.50 -1.69
CA VAL A 276 -2.16 10.44 -0.25
C VAL A 276 -0.96 10.05 0.59
N ALA A 277 -0.03 9.25 0.05
CA ALA A 277 1.19 8.89 0.73
C ALA A 277 2.35 8.60 -0.24
N VAL A 278 3.57 8.79 0.24
CA VAL A 278 4.82 8.50 -0.47
C VAL A 278 5.79 7.85 0.51
N VAL A 279 6.21 6.63 0.22
CA VAL A 279 7.36 6.01 0.90
C VAL A 279 8.62 6.51 0.20
N ILE A 280 9.54 7.11 0.94
CA ILE A 280 10.83 7.62 0.45
C ILE A 280 11.92 6.65 0.88
N HIS A 281 12.83 6.33 -0.04
CA HIS A 281 14.07 5.63 0.30
C HIS A 281 15.24 6.63 0.29
N CYS A 282 15.95 6.69 1.41
CA CYS A 282 17.15 7.49 1.64
C CYS A 282 18.37 6.58 1.62
N GLY A 283 19.40 6.91 0.84
CA GLY A 283 20.62 6.10 0.73
C GLY A 283 20.86 5.55 -0.66
N SER A 284 22.03 4.95 -0.87
CA SER A 284 22.58 4.63 -2.19
C SER A 284 22.43 3.16 -2.60
N GLY A 285 22.05 2.27 -1.69
CA GLY A 285 21.87 0.85 -1.97
C GLY A 285 20.60 0.28 -1.31
N PRO A 286 20.12 -0.89 -1.77
CA PRO A 286 18.89 -1.49 -1.25
C PRO A 286 19.04 -2.00 0.20
N ASN A 287 20.22 -2.53 0.54
CA ASN A 287 20.49 -3.12 1.86
C ASN A 287 21.12 -2.11 2.83
N ARG A 288 21.27 -0.85 2.40
CA ARG A 288 21.88 0.25 3.16
C ARG A 288 21.15 1.53 2.84
N GLY A 289 20.22 1.87 3.70
CA GLY A 289 19.41 3.06 3.58
C GLY A 289 18.50 3.24 4.77
N HIS A 290 17.58 4.18 4.63
CA HIS A 290 16.58 4.54 5.61
C HIS A 290 15.28 4.87 4.89
N TYR A 291 14.15 4.51 5.48
CA TYR A 291 12.85 4.76 4.87
C TYR A 291 12.03 5.71 5.74
N ILE A 292 11.47 6.74 5.09
CA ILE A 292 10.55 7.69 5.70
C ILE A 292 9.24 7.71 4.91
N SER A 293 8.18 8.24 5.50
CA SER A 293 6.86 8.31 4.86
C SER A 293 6.32 9.73 4.87
N ILE A 294 5.90 10.22 3.71
CA ILE A 294 5.22 11.50 3.57
C ILE A 294 3.75 11.21 3.34
N VAL A 295 2.86 11.80 4.15
CA VAL A 295 1.42 11.51 4.10
C VAL A 295 0.61 12.78 4.11
N LYS A 296 -0.52 12.76 3.41
CA LYS A 296 -1.48 13.86 3.36
C LYS A 296 -2.53 13.67 4.46
N SER A 297 -2.70 14.67 5.31
CA SER A 297 -3.79 14.72 6.29
C SER A 297 -4.55 16.03 6.17
N HIS A 298 -5.84 15.97 5.83
CA HIS A 298 -6.76 17.12 5.86
C HIS A 298 -6.25 18.40 5.16
N GLY A 299 -5.46 18.25 4.08
CA GLY A 299 -4.97 19.36 3.27
C GLY A 299 -3.52 19.79 3.52
N PHE A 300 -2.87 19.28 4.57
CA PHE A 300 -1.44 19.47 4.81
C PHE A 300 -0.66 18.15 4.75
N TRP A 301 0.66 18.24 4.73
CA TRP A 301 1.56 17.11 4.62
C TRP A 301 2.36 16.91 5.90
N LEU A 302 2.56 15.65 6.24
CA LEU A 302 3.34 15.21 7.39
C LEU A 302 4.46 14.28 6.91
N LEU A 303 5.66 14.46 7.45
CA LEU A 303 6.80 13.58 7.28
C LEU A 303 6.95 12.75 8.55
N PHE A 304 6.91 11.43 8.38
CA PHE A 304 7.12 10.43 9.42
C PHE A 304 8.50 9.81 9.22
N ASP A 305 9.39 10.09 10.15
CA ASP A 305 10.71 9.48 10.26
C ASP A 305 10.77 8.69 11.57
N ASP A 306 10.44 7.40 11.47
CA ASP A 306 10.29 6.52 12.62
C ASP A 306 9.47 7.17 13.75
N ASP A 307 10.07 7.50 14.88
CA ASP A 307 9.40 8.06 16.05
C ASP A 307 9.15 9.57 15.98
N GLN A 308 9.71 10.25 14.97
CA GLN A 308 9.53 11.68 14.70
C GLN A 308 8.42 11.92 13.68
N VAL A 309 7.69 13.02 13.88
CA VAL A 309 6.62 13.47 12.99
C VAL A 309 6.70 14.98 12.84
N ASP A 310 6.91 15.44 11.62
CA ASP A 310 7.07 16.85 11.28
C ASP A 310 6.05 17.28 10.23
N LYS A 311 5.61 18.54 10.30
CA LYS A 311 4.79 19.15 9.23
C LYS A 311 5.72 19.64 8.13
N ILE A 312 5.38 19.36 6.88
CA ILE A 312 6.13 19.86 5.72
C ILE A 312 5.21 20.62 4.77
N ASP A 313 5.80 21.55 4.01
CA ASP A 313 5.11 22.23 2.92
C ASP A 313 5.00 21.31 1.71
N SER A 314 3.95 21.49 0.90
CA SER A 314 3.74 20.67 -0.29
C SER A 314 4.87 20.78 -1.32
N SER A 315 5.59 21.92 -1.35
CA SER A 315 6.74 22.12 -2.23
C SER A 315 7.94 21.26 -1.85
N ALA A 316 8.08 20.87 -0.58
CA ALA A 316 9.16 19.98 -0.13
C ALA A 316 9.04 18.57 -0.74
N ILE A 317 7.87 18.20 -1.26
CA ILE A 317 7.66 16.93 -1.95
C ILE A 317 8.53 16.84 -3.22
N GLU A 318 8.81 17.97 -3.86
CA GLU A 318 9.60 18.04 -5.09
C GLU A 318 11.06 17.64 -4.88
N ASP A 319 11.58 17.80 -3.65
CA ASP A 319 12.94 17.40 -3.28
C ASP A 319 13.14 15.88 -3.40
N PHE A 320 12.05 15.12 -3.31
CA PHE A 320 12.06 13.66 -3.39
C PHE A 320 11.82 13.11 -4.81
N TYR A 321 11.72 13.96 -5.83
CA TYR A 321 11.63 13.50 -7.23
C TYR A 321 12.90 12.78 -7.68
N GLY A 322 14.05 13.09 -7.08
CA GLY A 322 15.37 12.58 -7.42
C GLY A 322 16.21 13.60 -8.17
N LEU A 323 17.35 13.15 -8.71
CA LEU A 323 18.41 14.03 -9.18
C LEU A 323 18.25 14.42 -10.64
N THR A 324 18.38 15.71 -10.92
CA THR A 324 18.43 16.25 -12.30
C THR A 324 19.77 15.95 -12.98
N SER A 325 20.84 15.85 -12.19
CA SER A 325 22.20 15.53 -12.64
C SER A 325 22.99 14.76 -11.58
N ASP A 326 23.97 13.97 -12.02
CA ASP A 326 24.81 13.13 -11.15
C ASP A 326 25.73 13.93 -10.19
N THR A 327 25.74 15.25 -10.30
CA THR A 327 26.54 16.15 -9.43
C THR A 327 25.89 16.40 -8.07
N GLN A 328 24.59 16.16 -7.95
CA GLN A 328 23.84 16.35 -6.70
C GLN A 328 23.93 15.11 -5.81
N LYS A 329 24.11 15.33 -4.51
CA LYS A 329 24.29 14.25 -3.51
C LYS A 329 23.00 13.77 -2.85
N SER A 330 21.82 14.31 -3.20
CA SER A 330 20.60 13.86 -2.53
C SER A 330 20.31 12.41 -2.92
N SER A 331 20.24 11.55 -1.90
CA SER A 331 19.96 10.13 -2.07
C SER A 331 18.53 9.79 -1.68
N GLU A 332 17.67 10.80 -1.54
CA GLU A 332 16.31 10.66 -1.05
C GLU A 332 15.36 10.72 -2.24
N THR A 333 14.64 9.63 -2.47
CA THR A 333 13.82 9.50 -3.66
C THR A 333 12.53 8.79 -3.32
N GLY A 334 11.41 9.31 -3.85
CA GLY A 334 10.11 8.62 -3.79
C GLY A 334 10.24 7.21 -4.34
N TYR A 335 9.75 6.22 -3.60
CA TYR A 335 9.95 4.80 -3.86
C TYR A 335 8.63 4.07 -4.10
N ILE A 336 7.64 4.27 -3.23
CA ILE A 336 6.28 3.77 -3.41
C ILE A 336 5.32 4.95 -3.28
N LEU A 337 4.42 5.11 -4.25
CA LEU A 337 3.43 6.18 -4.28
C LEU A 337 2.05 5.58 -4.06
N PHE A 338 1.26 6.17 -3.17
CA PHE A 338 -0.13 5.78 -2.93
C PHE A 338 -1.06 6.89 -3.42
N TYR A 339 -1.85 6.55 -4.43
CA TYR A 339 -2.84 7.41 -5.03
C TYR A 339 -4.24 6.92 -4.66
N GLN A 340 -5.08 7.77 -4.10
CA GLN A 340 -6.47 7.45 -3.80
C GLN A 340 -7.40 8.04 -4.85
N SER A 341 -8.29 7.23 -5.42
CA SER A 341 -9.24 7.73 -6.39
C SER A 341 -10.25 8.70 -5.76
N ARG A 342 -10.57 9.77 -6.46
CA ARG A 342 -11.80 10.52 -6.20
C ARG A 342 -12.98 9.65 -6.61
N GLU A 343 -13.95 9.46 -5.73
CA GLU A 343 -15.22 8.86 -6.14
C GLU A 343 -15.87 9.80 -7.16
N SER A 344 -16.33 9.25 -8.28
CA SER A 344 -17.22 9.97 -9.19
C SER A 344 -18.54 10.19 -8.45
N LEU A 345 -18.82 11.47 -8.13
CA LEU A 345 -20.09 11.95 -7.59
C LEU A 345 -21.29 11.50 -8.44
#